data_AF-A0A3B1AU91-F1
#
_entry.id   AF-A0A3B1AU91-F1
#
_cell.length_a   1.000
_cell.length_b   1.000
_cell.length_c   1.000
_cell.angle_alpha   90.00
_cell.angle_beta   90.00
_cell.angle_gamma   90.00
#
_symmetry.space_group_name_H-M   'P 1'
#
loop_
_entity.id
_entity.type
_entity.pdbx_description
1 polymer ?
#
loop_
_entity_poly.entity_id
_entity_poly.type
_entity_poly.pdbx_seq_one_letter_code
_entity_poly.pdbx_strand_id
1 'polypeptide(L)'
;MSVRARVRRARREVPELNITTFMNLMVVLIPFLLLSAVFSQLSILELNLPPDSQSQANKDQKKERNFEVIVRKDKLVVADTLGGVLKVIKNADGKHDFAALSEYLVKIKTRFPKKQNISILLESDTEYELLVKAMDTVREVEVVEAASVVKKELFPQIAIGDAP
;
A
#
# COMPACT_ATOMS: atom_id res chain seq x y z
N MET A 1 10.09 -44.78 82.93
CA MET A 1 10.81 -44.93 81.64
C MET A 1 10.57 -43.67 80.82
N SER A 2 11.59 -42.84 80.63
CA SER A 2 11.49 -41.55 79.94
C SER A 2 11.88 -41.68 78.46
N VAL A 3 10.91 -41.57 77.55
CA VAL A 3 11.17 -41.54 76.10
C VAL A 3 11.57 -40.13 75.71
N ARG A 4 12.86 -39.92 75.43
CA ARG A 4 13.36 -38.66 74.85
C ARG A 4 13.07 -38.65 73.34
N ALA A 5 12.04 -37.92 72.93
CA ALA A 5 11.78 -37.64 71.53
C ALA A 5 12.86 -36.71 70.96
N ARG A 6 13.67 -37.22 70.03
CA ARG A 6 14.74 -36.46 69.38
C ARG A 6 14.16 -35.71 68.17
N VAL A 7 13.82 -34.45 68.35
CA VAL A 7 13.36 -33.56 67.25
C VAL A 7 14.52 -33.33 66.29
N ARG A 8 14.47 -33.94 65.09
CA ARG A 8 15.38 -33.62 63.99
C ARG A 8 14.86 -32.36 63.28
N ARG A 9 15.57 -31.24 63.41
CA ARG A 9 15.37 -30.06 62.56
C ARG A 9 15.78 -30.42 61.14
N ALA A 10 14.84 -30.37 60.20
CA ALA A 10 15.14 -30.43 58.77
C ALA A 10 15.94 -29.18 58.39
N ARG A 11 17.09 -29.36 57.73
CA ARG A 11 17.84 -28.27 57.12
C ARG A 11 16.98 -27.69 55.99
N ARG A 12 16.73 -26.38 56.05
CA ARG A 12 16.09 -25.62 54.98
C ARG A 12 17.17 -25.37 53.93
N GLU A 13 17.13 -26.11 52.83
CA GLU A 13 18.01 -25.85 51.68
C GLU A 13 17.59 -24.51 51.06
N VAL A 14 18.58 -23.64 50.82
CA VAL A 14 18.37 -22.37 50.14
C VAL A 14 18.10 -22.72 48.67
N PRO A 15 16.93 -22.38 48.11
CA PRO A 15 16.65 -22.69 46.71
C PRO A 15 17.63 -21.92 45.83
N GLU A 16 18.48 -22.64 45.11
CA GLU A 16 19.33 -22.05 44.08
C GLU A 16 18.43 -21.52 42.96
N LEU A 17 18.67 -20.27 42.55
CA LEU A 17 17.91 -19.67 41.47
C LEU A 17 18.17 -20.45 40.19
N ASN A 18 17.15 -21.07 39.61
CA ASN A 18 17.27 -21.83 38.37
C ASN A 18 17.56 -20.90 37.18
N ILE A 19 18.84 -20.59 36.96
CA ILE A 19 19.30 -19.67 35.90
C ILE A 19 18.83 -20.17 34.52
N THR A 20 18.80 -21.48 34.29
CA THR A 20 18.27 -22.07 33.05
C THR A 20 16.81 -21.70 32.78
N THR A 21 15.97 -21.69 33.82
CA THR A 21 14.56 -21.31 33.70
C THR A 21 14.42 -19.83 33.36
N PHE A 22 15.27 -18.98 33.95
CA PHE A 22 15.29 -17.55 33.67
C PHE A 22 15.82 -17.24 32.26
N MET A 23 16.86 -17.94 31.82
CA MET A 23 17.40 -17.86 30.46
C MET A 23 16.35 -18.27 29.42
N ASN A 24 15.61 -19.37 29.67
CA ASN A 24 14.54 -19.80 28.79
C ASN A 24 13.43 -18.74 28.67
N LEU A 25 13.11 -18.04 29.76
CA LEU A 25 12.15 -16.95 29.75
C LEU A 25 12.64 -15.78 28.89
N MET A 26 13.91 -15.36 29.02
CA MET A 26 14.48 -14.30 28.17
C MET A 26 14.53 -14.67 26.69
N VAL A 27 14.92 -15.90 26.35
CA VAL A 27 15.01 -16.38 24.97
C VAL A 27 13.64 -16.42 24.28
N VAL A 28 12.56 -16.70 25.02
CA VAL A 28 11.18 -16.70 24.48
C VAL A 28 10.69 -15.27 24.16
N LEU A 29 11.20 -14.24 24.85
CA LEU A 29 10.78 -12.85 24.62
C LEU A 29 11.33 -12.27 23.31
N ILE A 30 12.53 -12.66 22.88
CA ILE A 30 13.15 -12.16 21.64
C ILE A 30 12.28 -12.42 20.40
N PRO A 31 11.87 -13.67 20.08
CA PRO A 31 11.03 -13.92 18.91
C PRO A 31 9.62 -13.32 19.07
N PHE A 32 9.08 -13.22 20.29
CA PHE A 32 7.79 -12.59 20.55
C PHE A 32 7.81 -11.09 20.22
N LEU A 33 8.85 -10.38 20.67
CA LEU A 33 9.04 -8.95 20.37
C LEU A 33 9.26 -8.72 18.87
N LEU A 34 10.08 -9.55 18.23
CA LEU A 34 10.30 -9.47 16.78
C LEU A 34 9.00 -9.72 15.99
N LEU A 35 8.16 -10.69 16.41
CA LEU A 35 6.88 -10.96 15.75
C LEU A 35 5.91 -9.78 15.91
N SER A 36 5.91 -9.09 17.05
CA SER A 36 5.08 -7.91 17.27
C SER A 36 5.51 -6.70 16.42
N ALA A 37 6.80 -6.55 16.13
CA ALA A 37 7.31 -5.45 15.32
C ALA A 37 7.02 -5.61 13.82
N VAL A 38 6.77 -6.83 13.35
CA VAL A 38 6.54 -7.13 11.91
C VAL A 38 5.12 -6.80 11.47
N PHE A 39 4.18 -6.59 12.40
CA PHE A 39 2.80 -6.24 12.06
C PHE A 39 2.48 -4.78 12.37
N SER A 40 2.48 -3.94 11.32
CA SER A 40 1.29 -3.18 10.90
C SER A 40 1.64 -2.21 9.77
N GLN A 41 1.25 -2.53 8.53
CA GLN A 41 1.07 -1.57 7.45
C GLN A 41 -0.44 -1.41 7.25
N LEU A 42 -1.09 -0.60 8.09
CA LEU A 42 -2.46 -0.17 7.87
C LEU A 42 -2.44 0.94 6.81
N SER A 43 -2.77 0.60 5.56
CA SER A 43 -3.08 1.59 4.54
C SER A 43 -4.49 2.11 4.79
N ILE A 44 -4.61 3.34 5.29
CA ILE A 44 -5.90 4.03 5.42
C ILE A 44 -6.20 4.67 4.06
N LEU A 45 -7.23 4.19 3.38
CA LEU A 45 -7.73 4.85 2.17
C LEU A 45 -8.65 6.00 2.59
N GLU A 46 -8.10 7.21 2.71
CA GLU A 46 -8.90 8.42 2.91
C GLU A 46 -9.50 8.88 1.57
N LEU A 47 -10.80 8.64 1.41
CA LEU A 47 -11.64 9.27 0.40
C LEU A 47 -11.77 10.76 0.74
N ASN A 48 -11.01 11.61 0.03
CA ASN A 48 -11.16 13.05 0.09
C ASN A 48 -12.39 13.47 -0.71
N LEU A 49 -13.53 13.60 -0.04
CA LEU A 49 -14.67 14.35 -0.59
C LEU A 49 -14.37 15.85 -0.47
N PRO A 50 -14.76 16.69 -1.46
CA PRO A 50 -14.48 18.12 -1.43
C PRO A 50 -15.05 18.73 -0.14
N PRO A 51 -14.27 19.56 0.57
CA PRO A 51 -14.76 20.14 1.81
C PRO A 51 -15.85 21.15 1.48
N ASP A 52 -17.06 20.89 1.99
CA ASP A 52 -17.98 21.99 2.25
C ASP A 52 -17.23 23.01 3.11
N SER A 53 -17.29 24.25 2.63
CA SER A 53 -16.48 25.34 3.12
C SER A 53 -16.64 25.49 4.63
N GLN A 54 -15.50 25.60 5.33
CA GLN A 54 -15.36 25.79 6.78
C GLN A 54 -15.16 24.52 7.60
N SER A 55 -13.93 23.99 7.59
CA SER A 55 -13.30 23.52 8.82
C SER A 55 -11.78 23.53 8.69
N GLN A 56 -11.16 23.94 9.79
CA GLN A 56 -9.76 24.34 9.88
C GLN A 56 -8.81 23.18 9.62
N ALA A 57 -7.67 23.54 9.04
CA ALA A 57 -6.60 22.66 8.59
C ALA A 57 -6.06 21.75 9.69
N ASN A 58 -6.20 20.43 9.50
CA ASN A 58 -5.28 19.44 10.07
C ASN A 58 -4.04 19.37 9.16
N LYS A 59 -3.12 20.31 9.38
CA LYS A 59 -1.75 20.24 8.85
C LYS A 59 -0.97 19.18 9.64
N ASP A 60 -1.10 17.92 9.25
CA ASP A 60 -0.07 16.87 9.44
C ASP A 60 -0.41 15.57 8.70
N GLN A 61 -1.31 15.62 7.71
CA GLN A 61 -1.38 14.56 6.71
C GLN A 61 -0.15 14.67 5.83
N LYS A 62 0.81 13.76 6.03
CA LYS A 62 1.90 13.52 5.09
C LYS A 62 1.27 13.27 3.73
N LYS A 63 1.21 14.29 2.86
CA LYS A 63 0.57 14.18 1.56
C LYS A 63 1.14 12.96 0.83
N GLU A 64 0.34 11.91 0.74
CA GLU A 64 0.75 10.68 0.07
C GLU A 64 0.73 10.93 -1.43
N ARG A 65 1.82 10.56 -2.10
CA ARG A 65 1.91 10.65 -3.55
C ARG A 65 0.92 9.69 -4.19
N ASN A 66 -0.15 10.20 -4.77
CA ASN A 66 -1.07 9.46 -5.61
C ASN A 66 -0.98 9.90 -7.07
N PHE A 67 -1.07 8.93 -7.97
CA PHE A 67 -1.13 9.13 -9.41
C PHE A 67 -2.58 9.10 -9.85
N GLU A 68 -2.90 9.93 -10.83
CA GLU A 68 -4.24 10.08 -11.36
C GLU A 68 -4.19 10.06 -12.88
N VAL A 69 -5.13 9.36 -13.50
CA VAL A 69 -5.36 9.37 -14.94
C VAL A 69 -6.68 10.08 -15.17
N ILE A 70 -6.60 11.29 -15.70
CA ILE A 70 -7.77 12.09 -16.07
C ILE A 70 -8.11 11.79 -17.52
N VAL A 71 -9.30 11.28 -17.74
CA VAL A 71 -9.85 10.95 -19.05
C VAL A 71 -10.77 12.09 -19.47
N ARG A 72 -10.33 12.85 -20.46
CA ARG A 72 -11.12 13.94 -21.08
C ARG A 72 -11.47 13.56 -22.50
N LYS A 73 -12.46 14.23 -23.11
CA LYS A 73 -12.88 13.93 -24.49
C LYS A 73 -11.74 13.99 -25.52
N ASP A 74 -10.83 14.96 -25.38
CA ASP A 74 -9.77 15.28 -26.35
C ASP A 74 -8.38 14.70 -26.01
N LYS A 75 -8.20 14.22 -24.77
CA LYS A 75 -6.89 13.84 -24.24
C LYS A 75 -6.97 12.97 -23.00
N LEU A 76 -5.88 12.26 -22.74
CA LEU A 76 -5.58 11.64 -21.46
C LEU A 76 -4.53 12.49 -20.73
N VAL A 77 -4.70 12.69 -19.43
CA VAL A 77 -3.75 13.43 -18.60
C VAL A 77 -3.32 12.54 -17.44
N VAL A 78 -2.02 12.41 -17.24
CA VAL A 78 -1.45 11.75 -16.06
C VAL A 78 -0.96 12.82 -15.12
N ALA A 79 -1.42 12.78 -13.87
CA ALA A 79 -1.09 13.75 -12.83
C ALA A 79 -0.58 13.06 -11.56
N ASP A 80 0.12 13.83 -10.74
CA ASP A 80 0.54 13.49 -9.38
C ASP A 80 -0.07 14.52 -8.44
N THR A 81 -0.79 14.06 -7.42
CA THR A 81 -1.34 14.88 -6.33
C THR A 81 -0.32 15.82 -5.67
N LEU A 82 0.97 15.47 -5.68
CA LEU A 82 2.07 16.30 -5.16
C LEU A 82 2.75 17.16 -6.23
N GLY A 83 2.84 16.64 -7.45
CA GLY A 83 3.69 17.16 -8.52
C GLY A 83 2.94 17.89 -9.64
N GLY A 84 1.62 17.86 -9.63
CA GLY A 84 0.78 18.38 -10.70
C GLY A 84 0.79 17.50 -11.95
N VAL A 85 0.55 18.10 -13.12
CA VAL A 85 0.46 17.37 -14.38
C VAL A 85 1.83 16.81 -14.78
N LEU A 86 1.90 15.49 -14.92
CA LEU A 86 3.10 14.77 -15.30
C LEU A 86 3.21 14.59 -16.83
N LYS A 87 2.09 14.27 -17.49
CA LYS A 87 2.05 14.07 -18.94
C LYS A 87 0.65 14.35 -19.50
N VAL A 88 0.60 15.03 -20.64
CA VAL A 88 -0.60 15.15 -21.46
C VAL A 88 -0.40 14.30 -22.72
N ILE A 89 -1.37 13.45 -23.01
CA ILE A 89 -1.42 12.55 -24.16
C ILE A 89 -2.62 12.99 -24.99
N LYS A 90 -2.36 13.54 -26.17
CA LYS A 90 -3.42 13.92 -27.10
C LYS A 90 -3.99 12.67 -27.76
N ASN A 91 -5.24 12.76 -28.22
CA ASN A 91 -5.83 11.70 -29.00
C ASN A 91 -5.03 11.43 -30.29
N ALA A 92 -4.93 10.15 -30.66
CA ALA A 92 -4.39 9.68 -31.92
C ALA A 92 -5.56 9.22 -32.80
N ASP A 93 -5.64 9.70 -34.04
CA ASP A 93 -6.69 9.34 -35.01
C ASP A 93 -8.13 9.50 -34.47
N GLY A 94 -8.35 10.54 -33.65
CA GLY A 94 -9.66 10.82 -33.05
C GLY A 94 -10.05 9.91 -31.88
N LYS A 95 -9.15 9.02 -31.43
CA LYS A 95 -9.34 8.13 -30.29
C LYS A 95 -8.27 8.36 -29.23
N HIS A 96 -8.58 8.00 -27.99
CA HIS A 96 -7.62 8.07 -26.88
C HIS A 96 -6.45 7.10 -27.11
N ASP A 97 -5.23 7.62 -26.97
CA ASP A 97 -4.01 6.83 -27.13
C ASP A 97 -3.64 6.11 -25.82
N PHE A 98 -4.30 4.98 -25.60
CA PHE A 98 -4.03 4.10 -24.46
C PHE A 98 -2.66 3.42 -24.54
N ALA A 99 -2.07 3.29 -25.73
CA ALA A 99 -0.72 2.73 -25.87
C ALA A 99 0.32 3.68 -25.28
N ALA A 100 0.24 4.97 -25.62
CA ALA A 100 1.07 6.00 -25.02
C ALA A 100 0.83 6.15 -23.51
N LEU A 101 -0.41 5.96 -23.04
CA LEU A 101 -0.72 5.92 -21.61
C LEU A 101 0.01 4.76 -20.93
N SER A 102 -0.12 3.55 -21.44
CA SER A 102 0.52 2.36 -20.88
C SER A 102 2.04 2.52 -20.82
N GLU A 103 2.67 2.99 -21.90
CA GLU A 103 4.12 3.24 -21.94
C GLU A 103 4.57 4.22 -20.85
N TYR A 104 3.77 5.26 -20.61
CA TYR A 104 4.05 6.23 -19.55
C TYR A 104 3.85 5.64 -18.14
N LEU A 105 2.79 4.85 -17.94
CA LEU A 105 2.52 4.17 -16.67
C LEU A 105 3.61 3.16 -16.31
N VAL A 106 4.19 2.46 -17.30
CA VAL A 106 5.37 1.59 -17.10
C VAL A 106 6.56 2.39 -16.55
N LYS A 107 6.81 3.60 -17.09
CA LYS A 107 7.88 4.48 -16.59
C LYS A 107 7.62 4.92 -15.15
N ILE A 108 6.37 5.20 -14.79
CA ILE A 108 6.00 5.50 -13.40
C ILE A 108 6.21 4.28 -12.51
N LYS A 109 5.68 3.11 -12.87
CA LYS A 109 5.82 1.87 -12.09
C LYS A 109 7.28 1.49 -11.88
N THR A 110 8.15 1.75 -12.85
CA THR A 110 9.59 1.52 -12.74
C THR A 110 10.24 2.42 -11.69
N ARG A 111 9.80 3.68 -11.59
CA ARG A 111 10.27 4.64 -10.56
C ARG A 111 9.65 4.36 -9.19
N PHE A 112 8.44 3.81 -9.15
CA PHE A 112 7.67 3.55 -7.93
C PHE A 112 7.18 2.08 -7.88
N PRO A 113 8.10 1.10 -7.76
CA PRO A 113 7.77 -0.32 -7.91
C PRO A 113 6.79 -0.85 -6.86
N LYS A 114 6.79 -0.25 -5.67
CA LYS A 114 5.90 -0.63 -4.56
C LYS A 114 4.51 0.02 -4.65
N LYS A 115 4.29 0.98 -5.54
CA LYS A 115 2.98 1.64 -5.67
C LYS A 115 2.01 0.70 -6.39
N GLN A 116 0.84 0.50 -5.81
CA GLN A 116 -0.20 -0.38 -6.34
C GLN A 116 -1.50 0.38 -6.68
N ASN A 117 -1.66 1.58 -6.12
CA ASN A 117 -2.88 2.36 -6.25
C ASN A 117 -2.74 3.57 -7.20
N ILE A 118 -3.83 3.84 -7.90
CA ILE A 118 -3.99 4.93 -8.86
C ILE A 118 -5.48 5.28 -8.99
N SER A 119 -5.79 6.53 -9.31
CA SER A 119 -7.17 6.97 -9.53
C SER A 119 -7.42 7.23 -11.01
N ILE A 120 -8.61 6.90 -11.49
CA ILE A 120 -9.12 7.27 -12.81
C ILE A 120 -10.19 8.34 -12.59
N LEU A 121 -9.98 9.51 -13.16
CA LEU A 121 -10.89 10.65 -13.08
C LEU A 121 -11.57 10.85 -14.43
N LEU A 122 -12.89 10.80 -14.48
CA LEU A 122 -13.67 10.84 -15.72
C LEU A 122 -14.42 12.15 -15.84
N GLU A 123 -14.51 12.72 -17.04
CA GLU A 123 -15.50 13.75 -17.33
C GLU A 123 -16.92 13.16 -17.37
N SER A 124 -17.94 13.95 -17.02
CA SER A 124 -19.33 13.48 -16.81
C SER A 124 -19.99 12.80 -18.01
N ASP A 125 -19.47 13.04 -19.22
CA ASP A 125 -20.02 12.53 -20.49
C ASP A 125 -19.04 11.55 -21.15
N THR A 126 -18.35 10.75 -20.33
CA THR A 126 -17.41 9.72 -20.78
C THR A 126 -18.14 8.41 -21.07
N GLU A 127 -17.90 7.83 -22.25
CA GLU A 127 -18.45 6.53 -22.61
C GLU A 127 -17.94 5.41 -21.69
N TYR A 128 -18.83 4.49 -21.31
CA TYR A 128 -18.49 3.36 -20.45
C TYR A 128 -17.33 2.51 -20.99
N GLU A 129 -17.26 2.31 -22.31
CA GLU A 129 -16.18 1.58 -22.95
C GLU A 129 -14.81 2.24 -22.70
N LEU A 130 -14.77 3.57 -22.63
CA LEU A 130 -13.55 4.32 -22.38
C LEU A 130 -13.04 4.12 -20.96
N LEU A 131 -13.95 4.06 -19.98
CA LEU A 131 -13.62 3.71 -18.60
C LEU A 131 -13.02 2.31 -18.51
N VAL A 132 -13.66 1.31 -19.12
CA VAL A 132 -13.16 -0.07 -19.10
C VAL A 132 -11.76 -0.16 -19.72
N LYS A 133 -11.55 0.50 -20.87
CA LYS A 133 -10.21 0.58 -21.50
C LYS A 133 -9.19 1.25 -20.60
N ALA A 134 -9.56 2.34 -19.92
CA ALA A 134 -8.67 2.99 -18.97
C ALA A 134 -8.31 2.05 -17.81
N MET A 135 -9.29 1.33 -17.25
CA MET A 135 -9.06 0.37 -16.16
C MET A 135 -8.10 -0.75 -16.58
N ASP A 136 -8.29 -1.33 -17.76
CA ASP A 136 -7.43 -2.41 -18.25
C ASP A 136 -6.00 -1.91 -18.52
N THR A 137 -5.87 -0.74 -19.15
CA THR A 137 -4.57 -0.11 -19.46
C THR A 137 -3.76 0.22 -18.21
N VAL A 138 -4.46 0.56 -17.13
CA VAL A 138 -3.87 0.98 -15.86
C VAL A 138 -3.53 -0.21 -14.96
N ARG A 139 -4.27 -1.32 -15.08
CA ARG A 139 -4.10 -2.52 -14.25
C ARG A 139 -2.87 -3.32 -14.65
N GLU A 140 -2.69 -3.58 -15.94
CA GLU A 140 -1.67 -4.49 -16.45
C GLU A 140 -1.11 -4.06 -17.79
N VAL A 141 0.07 -4.58 -18.13
CA VAL A 141 0.70 -4.42 -19.43
C VAL A 141 1.21 -5.77 -19.94
N GLU A 142 1.03 -6.01 -21.23
CA GLU A 142 1.60 -7.16 -21.91
C GLU A 142 3.02 -6.83 -22.38
N VAL A 143 3.99 -7.61 -21.91
CA VAL A 143 5.40 -7.47 -22.29
C VAL A 143 5.84 -8.75 -22.97
N VAL A 144 6.51 -8.61 -24.12
CA VAL A 144 7.09 -9.76 -24.83
C VAL A 144 8.44 -10.09 -24.19
N GLU A 145 8.52 -11.23 -23.51
CA GLU A 145 9.75 -11.78 -22.94
C GLU A 145 10.05 -13.15 -23.54
N ALA A 146 11.27 -13.30 -24.10
CA ALA A 146 11.76 -14.58 -24.60
C ALA A 146 10.77 -15.34 -25.51
N ALA A 147 10.17 -14.65 -26.48
CA ALA A 147 9.16 -15.16 -27.42
C ALA A 147 7.79 -15.54 -26.80
N SER A 148 7.53 -15.16 -25.54
CA SER A 148 6.24 -15.32 -24.88
C SER A 148 5.65 -13.97 -24.44
N VAL A 149 4.32 -13.83 -24.49
CA VAL A 149 3.63 -12.65 -23.97
C VAL A 149 3.36 -12.88 -22.49
N VAL A 150 3.95 -12.03 -21.64
CA VAL A 150 3.79 -12.09 -20.19
C VAL A 150 3.03 -10.85 -19.74
N LYS A 151 1.95 -11.06 -18.96
CA LYS A 151 1.22 -9.98 -18.31
C LYS A 151 1.95 -9.53 -17.06
N LYS A 152 2.26 -8.24 -16.96
CA LYS A 152 2.84 -7.60 -15.78
C LYS A 152 1.86 -6.65 -15.14
N GLU A 153 1.80 -6.69 -13.82
CA GLU A 153 1.03 -5.75 -13.01
C GLU A 153 1.58 -4.33 -13.10
N LEU A 154 0.67 -3.36 -13.30
CA LEU A 154 0.92 -1.94 -13.11
C LEU A 154 0.28 -1.47 -11.80
N PHE A 155 -0.97 -1.02 -11.80
CA PHE A 155 -1.63 -0.49 -10.61
C PHE A 155 -2.95 -1.22 -10.38
N PRO A 156 -2.97 -2.32 -9.61
CA PRO A 156 -4.16 -3.14 -9.43
C PRO A 156 -5.24 -2.49 -8.56
N GLN A 157 -4.88 -1.53 -7.71
CA GLN A 157 -5.82 -0.85 -6.82
C GLN A 157 -6.32 0.43 -7.47
N ILE A 158 -7.43 0.33 -8.21
CA ILE A 158 -7.97 1.44 -8.99
C ILE A 158 -9.12 2.11 -8.22
N ALA A 159 -9.02 3.42 -8.01
CA ALA A 159 -10.12 4.25 -7.57
C ALA A 159 -10.74 4.98 -8.77
N ILE A 160 -12.04 5.28 -8.72
CA ILE A 160 -12.75 6.01 -9.79
C ILE A 160 -13.37 7.27 -9.18
N GLY A 161 -13.29 8.39 -9.88
CA GLY A 161 -13.91 9.64 -9.46
C GLY A 161 -14.19 10.58 -10.64
N ASP A 162 -14.68 11.77 -10.32
CA ASP A 162 -15.00 12.79 -11.31
C ASP A 162 -13.78 13.68 -11.59
N ALA A 163 -13.59 14.03 -12.86
CA ALA A 163 -12.57 14.95 -13.30
C ALA A 163 -12.93 16.40 -12.89
N PRO A 164 -11.96 17.18 -12.40
CA PRO A 164 -12.15 18.61 -12.10
C PRO A 164 -12.21 19.48 -13.36
#